data_AF-A0A6A5ENY1-F1
#
_entry.id   AF-A0A6A5ENY1-F1
#
_cell.length_a   1.000
_cell.length_b   1.000
_cell.length_c   1.000
_cell.angle_alpha   90.00
_cell.angle_beta   90.00
_cell.angle_gamma   90.00
#
_symmetry.space_group_name_H-M   'P 1'
#
loop_
_entity.id
_entity.type
_entity.pdbx_description
1 polymer ?
#
loop_
_entity_poly.entity_id
_entity_poly.type
_entity_poly.pdbx_seq_one_letter_code
_entity_poly.pdbx_strand_id
1 'polypeptide(L)'
;MDVVRIISMFLLLTVDLTAVPFSPALIDSSSTEFKTLAQQVINTCTAIYQKQFGRNFNRCNVKSFRDLTSRVTGTEAVLEIVFNSTTPIADLPENNVIANILVTAVSNPNNTFDVIIDPGSVNVFAGPVSTTTAAPTTTAPTTAARTTAAPTTTISTTAAPTTVALTTARVSFRSVKSTFTNDLLNPSSAAFKNRAAMIVGQLEPVFQRTFSSSFSSLTVVSFSSGSVINTMDLSFLSTFAPNNTQITSTLINAASSVSGFDIEGSSINVNGISSGGVSHKISLVTASCLVLLSWLL
;
A
#
# COMPACT_ATOMS: atom_id res chain seq x y z
N MET A 1 9.37 21.20 24.54
CA MET A 1 9.54 21.36 23.08
C MET A 1 8.77 20.21 22.46
N ASP A 2 7.46 20.41 22.30
CA ASP A 2 6.56 19.40 21.78
C ASP A 2 6.81 19.22 20.28
N VAL A 3 7.20 18.00 19.94
CA VAL A 3 7.22 17.54 18.55
C VAL A 3 5.76 17.52 18.11
N VAL A 4 5.34 18.55 17.38
CA VAL A 4 4.08 18.57 16.64
C VAL A 4 4.09 17.33 15.76
N ARG A 5 3.40 16.27 16.19
CA ARG A 5 3.12 15.11 15.33
C ARG A 5 2.33 15.69 14.15
N ILE A 6 2.98 15.74 13.00
CA ILE A 6 2.34 16.08 11.73
C ILE A 6 1.34 14.96 11.46
N ILE A 7 0.08 15.16 11.88
CA ILE A 7 -0.99 14.26 11.52
C ILE A 7 -1.15 14.39 10.00
N SER A 8 -1.01 13.26 9.32
CA SER A 8 -1.10 13.20 7.86
C SER A 8 -2.52 13.58 7.40
N MET A 9 -2.64 14.71 6.70
CA MET A 9 -3.92 15.26 6.21
C MET A 9 -4.17 14.93 4.74
N PHE A 10 -4.12 13.64 4.42
CA PHE A 10 -4.37 13.16 3.07
C PHE A 10 -5.35 11.97 3.07
N LEU A 11 -6.16 11.89 2.02
CA LEU A 11 -7.07 10.78 1.73
C LEU A 11 -6.54 10.03 0.50
N LEU A 12 -6.45 8.71 0.59
CA LEU A 12 -6.15 7.81 -0.51
C LEU A 12 -7.42 7.14 -1.01
N LEU A 13 -7.63 7.16 -2.32
CA LEU A 13 -8.74 6.49 -2.99
C LEU A 13 -8.28 5.83 -4.29
N THR A 14 -9.00 4.80 -4.73
CA THR A 14 -8.80 4.14 -6.03
C THR A 14 -9.97 4.45 -6.94
N VAL A 15 -9.69 4.59 -8.24
CA VAL A 15 -10.71 4.80 -9.28
C VAL A 15 -10.32 4.10 -10.57
N ASP A 16 -11.31 3.70 -11.35
CA ASP A 16 -11.13 3.02 -12.64
C ASP A 16 -11.35 4.01 -13.79
N LEU A 17 -10.40 4.03 -14.71
CA LEU A 17 -10.41 4.82 -15.94
C LEU A 17 -10.75 3.90 -17.10
N THR A 18 -12.05 3.69 -17.33
CA THR A 18 -12.56 2.66 -18.27
C THR A 18 -12.35 3.00 -19.75
N ALA A 19 -12.02 4.26 -20.07
CA ALA A 19 -11.72 4.71 -21.43
C ALA A 19 -10.21 4.76 -21.73
N VAL A 20 -9.34 4.46 -20.74
CA VAL A 20 -7.88 4.60 -20.87
C VAL A 20 -7.24 3.21 -20.84
N PRO A 21 -6.78 2.66 -21.98
CA PRO A 21 -6.13 1.36 -21.99
C PRO A 21 -4.83 1.41 -21.21
N PHE A 22 -4.58 0.38 -20.42
CA PHE A 22 -3.32 0.27 -19.69
C PHE A 22 -2.15 0.05 -20.65
N SER A 23 -1.07 0.80 -20.42
CA SER A 23 0.20 0.68 -21.13
C SER A 23 1.32 0.41 -20.13
N PRO A 24 2.33 -0.42 -20.45
CA PRO A 24 3.50 -0.61 -19.59
C PRO A 24 4.22 0.70 -19.22
N ALA A 25 4.13 1.74 -20.06
CA ALA A 25 4.70 3.06 -19.75
C ALA A 25 4.05 3.72 -18.52
N LEU A 26 2.80 3.36 -18.19
CA LEU A 26 2.09 3.84 -16.99
C LEU A 26 2.63 3.23 -15.69
N ILE A 27 3.52 2.24 -15.76
CA ILE A 27 4.23 1.71 -14.60
C ILE A 27 5.37 2.66 -14.20
N ASP A 28 5.99 3.33 -15.17
CA ASP A 28 7.10 4.25 -14.96
C ASP A 28 6.57 5.67 -14.72
N SER A 29 6.70 6.18 -13.50
CA SER A 29 6.25 7.52 -13.13
C SER A 29 7.02 8.67 -13.81
N SER A 30 8.16 8.35 -14.44
CA SER A 30 8.95 9.31 -15.20
C SER A 30 8.54 9.41 -16.67
N SER A 31 7.74 8.46 -17.17
CA SER A 31 7.29 8.41 -18.57
C SER A 31 6.38 9.57 -18.94
N THR A 32 6.35 9.89 -20.24
CA THR A 32 5.47 10.93 -20.79
C THR A 32 3.99 10.53 -20.64
N GLU A 33 3.70 9.25 -20.83
CA GLU A 33 2.37 8.66 -20.72
C GLU A 33 1.84 8.76 -19.29
N PHE A 34 2.65 8.41 -18.29
CA PHE A 34 2.28 8.55 -16.88
C PHE A 34 2.03 10.02 -16.54
N LYS A 35 2.93 10.93 -16.91
CA LYS A 35 2.81 12.36 -16.59
C LYS A 35 1.59 12.99 -17.21
N THR A 36 1.30 12.67 -18.48
CA THR A 36 0.14 13.18 -19.20
C THR A 36 -1.15 12.71 -18.53
N LEU A 37 -1.29 11.39 -18.31
CA LEU A 37 -2.49 10.83 -17.69
C LEU A 37 -2.65 11.31 -16.24
N ALA A 38 -1.56 11.35 -15.47
CA ALA A 38 -1.58 11.86 -14.10
C ALA A 38 -2.03 13.31 -14.06
N GLN A 39 -1.58 14.15 -14.99
CA GLN A 39 -2.00 15.54 -15.05
C GLN A 39 -3.48 15.68 -15.35
N GLN A 40 -4.03 14.90 -16.28
CA GLN A 40 -5.47 14.92 -16.59
C GLN A 40 -6.33 14.50 -15.39
N VAL A 41 -5.91 13.45 -14.68
CA VAL A 41 -6.60 12.99 -13.46
C VAL A 41 -6.47 14.02 -12.33
N ILE A 42 -5.28 14.63 -12.15
CA ILE A 42 -5.04 15.69 -11.17
C ILE A 42 -5.89 16.93 -11.47
N ASN A 43 -6.01 17.34 -12.74
CA ASN A 43 -6.83 18.47 -13.15
C ASN A 43 -8.31 18.23 -12.79
N THR A 44 -8.80 17.03 -13.11
CA THR A 44 -10.17 16.61 -12.80
C THR A 44 -10.42 16.65 -11.29
N CYS A 45 -9.59 15.98 -10.49
CA CYS A 45 -9.75 15.95 -9.04
C CYS A 45 -9.59 17.33 -8.41
N THR A 46 -8.64 18.14 -8.90
CA THR A 46 -8.42 19.52 -8.45
C THR A 46 -9.65 20.36 -8.70
N ALA A 47 -10.26 20.31 -9.90
CA ALA A 47 -11.47 21.08 -10.20
C ALA A 47 -12.64 20.72 -9.25
N ILE A 48 -12.78 19.44 -8.91
CA ILE A 48 -13.83 18.94 -8.00
C ILE A 48 -13.59 19.40 -6.56
N TYR A 49 -12.42 19.09 -6.01
CA TYR A 49 -12.14 19.32 -4.59
C TYR A 49 -11.81 20.78 -4.27
N GLN A 50 -11.20 21.52 -5.20
CA GLN A 50 -11.01 22.97 -5.06
C GLN A 50 -12.35 23.70 -4.98
N LYS A 51 -13.35 23.28 -5.77
CA LYS A 51 -14.69 23.85 -5.74
C LYS A 51 -15.41 23.56 -4.44
N GLN A 52 -15.27 22.35 -3.89
CA GLN A 52 -15.98 21.95 -2.69
C GLN A 52 -15.34 22.42 -1.38
N PHE A 53 -14.01 22.45 -1.31
CA PHE A 53 -13.29 22.71 -0.06
C PHE A 53 -12.50 24.02 -0.06
N GLY A 54 -12.47 24.75 -1.18
CA GLY A 54 -11.85 26.06 -1.28
C GLY A 54 -10.42 26.05 -0.77
N ARG A 55 -10.13 26.88 0.23
CA ARG A 55 -8.78 27.06 0.80
C ARG A 55 -8.29 25.89 1.66
N ASN A 56 -9.18 24.97 2.06
CA ASN A 56 -8.81 23.79 2.84
C ASN A 56 -8.23 22.68 1.97
N PHE A 57 -8.58 22.66 0.68
CA PHE A 57 -7.95 21.76 -0.29
C PHE A 57 -6.56 22.29 -0.66
N ASN A 58 -5.57 21.40 -0.70
CA ASN A 58 -4.20 21.74 -1.08
C ASN A 58 -3.87 21.26 -2.50
N ARG A 59 -3.97 19.95 -2.76
CA ARG A 59 -3.69 19.37 -4.08
C ARG A 59 -4.18 17.93 -4.20
N CYS A 60 -4.23 17.44 -5.44
CA CYS A 60 -4.35 16.02 -5.75
C CYS A 60 -3.04 15.50 -6.34
N ASN A 61 -2.66 14.27 -5.99
CA ASN A 61 -1.53 13.57 -6.60
C ASN A 61 -1.99 12.19 -7.11
N VAL A 62 -1.41 11.72 -8.21
CA VAL A 62 -1.50 10.30 -8.60
C VAL A 62 -0.30 9.56 -8.02
N LYS A 63 -0.55 8.49 -7.26
CA LYS A 63 0.51 7.65 -6.68
C LYS A 63 1.00 6.58 -7.65
N SER A 64 0.09 5.95 -8.37
CA SER A 64 0.40 4.88 -9.32
C SER A 64 -0.78 4.61 -10.24
N PHE A 65 -0.50 4.05 -11.41
CA PHE A 65 -1.49 3.40 -12.28
C PHE A 65 -1.32 1.89 -12.26
N ARG A 66 -2.41 1.15 -12.41
CA ARG A 66 -2.41 -0.32 -12.49
C ARG A 66 -3.32 -0.81 -13.61
N ASP A 67 -3.07 -2.03 -14.07
CA ASP A 67 -3.87 -2.68 -15.11
C ASP A 67 -5.17 -3.23 -14.51
N LEU A 68 -6.30 -2.90 -15.13
CA LEU A 68 -7.59 -3.51 -14.83
C LEU A 68 -7.70 -4.84 -15.59
N THR A 69 -7.17 -5.91 -14.99
CA THR A 69 -7.14 -7.26 -15.58
C THR A 69 -8.51 -7.93 -15.76
N SER A 70 -9.63 -7.24 -15.48
CA SER A 70 -10.99 -7.78 -15.54
C SER A 70 -11.79 -7.23 -16.72
N ARG A 71 -11.85 -7.99 -17.83
CA ARG A 71 -12.80 -7.88 -18.98
C ARG A 71 -13.01 -6.51 -19.66
N VAL A 72 -12.42 -5.43 -19.17
CA VAL A 72 -12.49 -4.07 -19.68
C VAL A 72 -11.06 -3.56 -19.76
N THR A 73 -10.56 -3.25 -20.96
CA THR A 73 -9.26 -2.59 -21.13
C THR A 73 -9.34 -1.23 -20.44
N GLY A 74 -8.68 -1.09 -19.29
CA GLY A 74 -8.80 0.11 -18.47
C GLY A 74 -7.61 0.26 -17.51
N THR A 75 -7.50 1.44 -16.91
CA THR A 75 -6.43 1.78 -15.98
C THR A 75 -7.00 2.09 -14.61
N GLU A 76 -6.54 1.44 -13.56
CA GLU A 76 -6.83 1.84 -12.17
C GLU A 76 -5.87 2.96 -11.77
N ALA A 77 -6.37 4.05 -11.21
CA ALA A 77 -5.58 5.15 -10.67
C ALA A 77 -5.68 5.19 -9.15
N VAL A 78 -4.53 5.24 -8.48
CA VAL A 78 -4.45 5.48 -7.03
C VAL A 78 -4.22 6.95 -6.79
N LEU A 79 -5.17 7.60 -6.12
CA LEU A 79 -5.20 9.04 -5.90
C LEU A 79 -4.93 9.38 -4.45
N GLU A 80 -4.21 10.48 -4.25
CA GLU A 80 -3.99 11.11 -2.95
C GLU A 80 -4.53 12.53 -2.97
N ILE A 81 -5.53 12.79 -2.13
CA ILE A 81 -6.18 14.09 -1.95
C ILE A 81 -5.58 14.68 -0.69
N VAL A 82 -4.89 15.81 -0.82
CA VAL A 82 -4.18 16.47 0.29
C VAL A 82 -4.95 17.71 0.71
N PHE A 83 -5.23 17.81 2.00
CA PHE A 83 -5.79 19.01 2.64
C PHE A 83 -4.67 19.83 3.30
N ASN A 84 -4.92 21.11 3.56
CA ASN A 84 -3.95 22.00 4.18
C ASN A 84 -3.65 21.57 5.62
N SER A 85 -2.37 21.51 6.01
CA SER A 85 -1.90 21.08 7.33
C SER A 85 -2.39 21.95 8.50
N THR A 86 -2.96 23.12 8.20
CA THR A 86 -3.54 24.03 9.19
C THR A 86 -5.03 23.80 9.44
N THR A 87 -5.71 22.97 8.63
CA THR A 87 -7.14 22.70 8.85
C THR A 87 -7.27 21.72 10.03
N PRO A 88 -8.05 22.05 11.08
CA PRO A 88 -8.31 21.09 12.15
C PRO A 88 -8.94 19.80 11.59
N ILE A 89 -8.59 18.63 12.13
CA ILE A 89 -9.18 17.35 11.71
C ILE A 89 -10.70 17.34 11.94
N ALA A 90 -11.18 18.04 12.97
CA ALA A 90 -12.61 18.22 13.24
C ALA A 90 -13.34 18.99 12.13
N ASP A 91 -12.61 19.79 11.35
CA ASP A 91 -13.13 20.54 10.21
C ASP A 91 -12.92 19.79 8.88
N LEU A 92 -12.27 18.63 8.90
CA LEU A 92 -12.18 17.75 7.73
C LEU A 92 -13.46 16.93 7.59
N PRO A 93 -13.98 16.77 6.36
CA PRO A 93 -15.11 15.88 6.12
C PRO A 93 -14.70 14.42 6.35
N GLU A 94 -15.68 13.59 6.71
CA GLU A 94 -15.50 12.14 6.73
C GLU A 94 -15.01 11.61 5.37
N ASN A 95 -14.20 10.56 5.38
CA ASN A 95 -13.60 10.02 4.15
C ASN A 95 -14.66 9.59 3.10
N ASN A 96 -15.80 9.05 3.54
CA ASN A 96 -16.93 8.68 2.68
C ASN A 96 -17.57 9.90 1.99
N VAL A 97 -17.65 11.05 2.67
CA VAL A 97 -18.17 12.30 2.13
C VAL A 97 -17.24 12.80 1.02
N ILE A 98 -15.92 12.72 1.23
CA ILE A 98 -14.93 13.11 0.22
C ILE A 98 -15.01 12.19 -1.01
N ALA A 99 -15.13 10.88 -0.84
CA ALA A 99 -15.33 9.97 -1.97
C ALA A 99 -16.67 10.20 -2.69
N ASN A 100 -17.76 10.41 -1.94
CA ASN A 100 -19.08 10.67 -2.53
C ASN A 100 -19.11 11.96 -3.34
N ILE A 101 -18.31 12.97 -2.98
CA ILE A 101 -18.12 14.17 -3.79
C ILE A 101 -17.54 13.84 -5.17
N LEU A 102 -16.53 12.97 -5.22
CA LEU A 102 -15.95 12.52 -6.49
C LEU A 102 -17.00 11.75 -7.31
N VAL A 103 -17.69 10.79 -6.70
CA VAL A 103 -18.78 10.02 -7.33
C VAL A 103 -19.85 10.94 -7.92
N THR A 104 -20.32 11.92 -7.14
CA THR A 104 -21.37 12.86 -7.57
C THR A 104 -20.90 13.71 -8.74
N ALA A 105 -19.65 14.17 -8.72
CA ALA A 105 -19.10 15.02 -9.77
C ALA A 105 -18.91 14.24 -11.08
N VAL A 106 -18.36 13.03 -11.03
CA VAL A 106 -18.09 12.22 -12.23
C VAL A 106 -19.34 11.54 -12.79
N SER A 107 -20.37 11.33 -11.97
CA SER A 107 -21.68 10.84 -12.43
C SER A 107 -22.51 11.88 -13.17
N ASN A 108 -22.13 13.16 -13.13
CA ASN A 108 -22.86 14.22 -13.84
C ASN A 108 -22.59 14.09 -15.35
N PRO A 109 -23.61 13.84 -16.19
CA PRO A 109 -23.42 13.65 -17.63
C PRO A 109 -22.95 14.93 -18.36
N ASN A 110 -23.08 16.11 -17.72
CA ASN A 110 -22.64 17.39 -18.27
C ASN A 110 -21.25 17.82 -17.76
N ASN A 111 -20.50 16.92 -17.12
CA ASN A 111 -19.15 17.24 -16.70
C ASN A 111 -18.24 17.46 -17.93
N THR A 112 -17.26 18.34 -17.80
CA THR A 112 -16.30 18.66 -18.86
C THR A 112 -14.90 18.15 -18.48
N PHE A 113 -14.81 17.03 -17.77
CA PHE A 113 -13.53 16.49 -17.30
C PHE A 113 -12.80 15.75 -18.42
N ASP A 114 -11.48 15.87 -18.43
CA ASP A 114 -10.62 15.28 -19.46
C ASP A 114 -10.50 13.75 -19.36
N VAL A 115 -10.97 13.17 -18.25
CA VAL A 115 -10.89 11.73 -17.97
C VAL A 115 -12.24 11.21 -17.52
N ILE A 116 -12.63 10.07 -18.08
CA ILE A 116 -13.81 9.32 -17.67
C ILE A 116 -13.43 8.39 -16.52
N ILE A 117 -13.99 8.68 -15.34
CA ILE A 117 -13.85 7.86 -14.13
C ILE A 117 -15.16 7.08 -13.94
N ASP A 118 -15.06 5.77 -13.69
CA ASP A 118 -16.24 4.99 -13.30
C ASP A 118 -16.67 5.36 -11.86
N PRO A 119 -17.84 5.98 -11.66
CA PRO A 119 -18.31 6.32 -10.31
C PRO A 119 -18.47 5.10 -9.39
N GLY A 120 -18.74 3.91 -9.93
CA GLY A 120 -18.89 2.68 -9.14
C GLY A 120 -17.57 2.09 -8.63
N SER A 121 -16.44 2.54 -9.20
CA SER A 121 -15.10 2.08 -8.84
C SER A 121 -14.45 2.87 -7.70
N VAL A 122 -15.04 4.02 -7.33
CA VAL A 122 -14.46 4.91 -6.32
C VAL A 122 -14.45 4.22 -4.97
N ASN A 123 -13.27 3.85 -4.50
CA ASN A 123 -13.11 3.22 -3.20
C ASN A 123 -12.15 4.01 -2.31
N VAL A 124 -12.58 4.29 -1.08
CA VAL A 124 -11.74 4.91 -0.06
C VAL A 124 -10.82 3.86 0.51
N PHE A 125 -9.53 4.16 0.47
CA PHE A 125 -8.52 3.27 1.00
C PHE A 125 -8.03 3.71 2.38
N ALA A 126 -7.71 5.00 2.55
CA ALA A 126 -7.19 5.54 3.81
C ALA A 126 -7.48 7.03 3.91
N GLY A 127 -7.66 7.57 5.11
CA GLY A 127 -7.81 9.01 5.31
C GLY A 127 -7.92 9.39 6.79
N PRO A 128 -7.86 10.69 7.10
CA PRO A 128 -7.68 11.18 8.47
C PRO A 128 -8.96 11.10 9.32
N VAL A 129 -10.14 10.97 8.70
CA VAL A 129 -11.44 10.93 9.40
C VAL A 129 -12.14 9.61 9.11
N SER A 130 -12.29 8.77 10.14
CA SER A 130 -12.92 7.45 10.00
C SER A 130 -14.34 7.55 9.45
N THR A 131 -14.72 6.58 8.61
CA THR A 131 -16.08 6.49 8.05
C THR A 131 -17.04 6.01 9.13
N THR A 132 -17.98 6.87 9.55
CA THR A 132 -19.05 6.46 10.45
C THR A 132 -20.21 5.97 9.60
N THR A 133 -20.47 4.66 9.55
CA THR A 133 -21.76 4.16 9.04
C THR A 133 -22.84 4.50 10.07
N ALA A 134 -23.41 5.70 9.98
CA ALA A 134 -24.59 6.08 10.74
C ALA A 134 -25.83 5.48 10.06
N ALA A 135 -26.60 4.70 10.80
CA ALA A 135 -27.95 4.29 10.42
C ALA A 135 -28.83 5.53 10.18
N PRO A 136 -29.82 5.49 9.27
CA PRO A 136 -30.63 6.65 8.95
C PRO A 136 -31.57 6.93 10.12
N THR A 137 -31.31 8.01 10.87
CA THR A 137 -32.25 8.49 11.89
C THR A 137 -33.05 9.65 11.30
N THR A 138 -34.34 9.40 11.14
CA THR A 138 -35.38 10.31 10.66
C THR A 138 -35.38 11.62 11.44
N THR A 139 -35.26 12.75 10.74
CA THR A 139 -35.40 14.10 11.30
C THR A 139 -36.87 14.48 11.46
N ALA A 140 -37.30 14.78 12.68
CA ALA A 140 -38.47 15.62 12.93
C ALA A 140 -38.04 17.09 13.02
N PRO A 141 -38.83 18.06 12.54
CA PRO A 141 -38.42 19.46 12.53
C PRO A 141 -38.66 20.09 13.91
N THR A 142 -37.63 20.69 14.50
CA THR A 142 -37.81 21.55 15.67
C THR A 142 -37.20 22.92 15.43
N THR A 143 -38.06 23.90 15.64
CA THR A 143 -37.92 25.34 15.45
C THR A 143 -36.70 25.95 16.15
N ALA A 144 -35.98 26.82 15.44
CA ALA A 144 -34.82 27.54 15.94
C ALA A 144 -35.22 28.62 16.96
N ALA A 145 -34.63 28.56 18.16
CA ALA A 145 -34.56 29.68 19.09
C ALA A 145 -33.10 30.14 19.18
N ARG A 146 -32.90 31.45 18.96
CA ARG A 146 -31.59 32.11 19.00
C ARG A 146 -31.27 32.43 20.47
N THR A 147 -30.15 31.96 21.01
CA THR A 147 -29.67 32.42 22.31
C THR A 147 -28.16 32.49 22.35
N THR A 148 -27.70 33.61 22.90
CA THR A 148 -26.35 34.13 23.00
C THR A 148 -25.43 33.23 23.84
N ALA A 149 -24.20 33.00 23.37
CA ALA A 149 -23.21 32.16 24.03
C ALA A 149 -22.53 32.85 25.22
N ALA A 150 -22.41 32.14 26.34
CA ALA A 150 -21.50 32.42 27.46
C ALA A 150 -20.31 31.44 27.40
N PRO A 151 -19.11 31.82 27.87
CA PRO A 151 -17.90 31.04 27.67
C PRO A 151 -17.93 29.77 28.53
N THR A 152 -17.70 28.61 27.90
CA THR A 152 -17.61 27.31 28.58
C THR A 152 -16.15 26.90 28.72
N THR A 153 -15.73 26.64 29.94
CA THR A 153 -14.41 26.09 30.29
C THR A 153 -14.28 24.66 29.77
N THR A 154 -13.35 24.41 28.85
CA THR A 154 -13.10 23.08 28.26
C THR A 154 -12.31 22.20 29.22
N ILE A 155 -12.94 21.16 29.75
CA ILE A 155 -12.26 20.04 30.41
C ILE A 155 -11.66 19.16 29.31
N SER A 156 -10.33 19.02 29.30
CA SER A 156 -9.63 18.13 28.36
C SER A 156 -9.93 16.68 28.70
N THR A 157 -10.67 16.00 27.82
CA THR A 157 -10.85 14.55 27.85
C THR A 157 -9.75 13.92 26.99
N THR A 158 -8.83 13.21 27.63
CA THR A 158 -7.79 12.42 26.95
C THR A 158 -8.46 11.26 26.22
N ALA A 159 -8.49 11.32 24.88
CA ALA A 159 -8.97 10.23 24.05
C ALA A 159 -8.08 8.99 24.22
N ALA A 160 -8.70 7.83 24.40
CA ALA A 160 -8.02 6.54 24.51
C ALA A 160 -7.26 6.22 23.20
N PRO A 161 -6.08 5.56 23.28
CA PRO A 161 -5.28 5.25 22.09
C PRO A 161 -6.05 4.35 21.12
N THR A 162 -6.31 4.86 19.91
CA THR A 162 -6.91 4.07 18.83
C THR A 162 -5.85 3.13 18.27
N THR A 163 -6.07 1.82 18.42
CA THR A 163 -5.12 0.78 17.98
C THR A 163 -5.29 0.53 16.48
N VAL A 164 -4.23 0.75 15.70
CA VAL A 164 -4.23 0.48 14.26
C VAL A 164 -4.17 -1.03 14.03
N ALA A 165 -5.06 -1.57 13.20
CA ALA A 165 -5.10 -3.00 12.90
C ALA A 165 -3.92 -3.40 11.99
N LEU A 166 -3.13 -4.39 12.44
CA LEU A 166 -2.00 -4.95 11.70
C LEU A 166 -2.30 -6.39 11.28
N THR A 167 -1.84 -6.74 10.09
CA THR A 167 -1.81 -8.12 9.61
C THR A 167 -0.36 -8.58 9.55
N THR A 168 -0.11 -9.76 10.08
CA THR A 168 1.20 -10.37 10.08
C THR A 168 1.31 -11.40 8.95
N ALA A 169 2.31 -11.24 8.09
CA ALA A 169 2.73 -12.28 7.17
C ALA A 169 3.94 -13.00 7.78
N ARG A 170 3.81 -14.30 8.05
CA ARG A 170 4.91 -15.13 8.52
C ARG A 170 5.69 -15.64 7.33
N VAL A 171 6.97 -15.34 7.31
CA VAL A 171 7.89 -15.71 6.24
C VAL A 171 8.96 -16.63 6.77
N SER A 172 9.30 -17.66 6.00
CA SER A 172 10.53 -18.42 6.23
C SER A 172 11.34 -18.56 4.96
N PHE A 173 12.66 -18.54 5.09
CA PHE A 173 13.59 -18.88 4.01
C PHE A 173 14.88 -19.49 4.58
N ARG A 174 15.51 -20.34 3.77
CA ARG A 174 16.76 -21.02 4.09
C ARG A 174 17.96 -20.19 3.66
N SER A 175 18.95 -20.10 4.54
CA SER A 175 20.30 -19.65 4.23
C SER A 175 21.22 -20.87 4.14
N VAL A 176 21.54 -21.30 2.92
CA VAL A 176 22.32 -22.51 2.66
C VAL A 176 23.79 -22.36 3.04
N LYS A 177 24.34 -21.14 3.03
CA LYS A 177 25.75 -20.87 3.39
C LYS A 177 25.95 -20.68 4.88
N SER A 178 24.87 -20.59 5.67
CA SER A 178 24.95 -20.41 7.12
C SER A 178 25.03 -21.76 7.84
N THR A 179 25.95 -21.86 8.79
CA THR A 179 26.05 -23.00 9.72
C THR A 179 25.10 -22.81 10.89
N PHE A 180 24.25 -23.79 11.15
CA PHE A 180 23.37 -23.79 12.32
C PHE A 180 24.13 -24.18 13.58
N THR A 181 23.94 -23.43 14.66
CA THR A 181 24.48 -23.73 16.00
C THR A 181 23.33 -23.75 17.02
N ASN A 182 23.49 -24.52 18.11
CA ASN A 182 22.47 -24.59 19.16
C ASN A 182 22.16 -23.23 19.79
N ASP A 183 23.10 -22.30 19.79
CA ASP A 183 22.88 -20.95 20.30
C ASP A 183 21.78 -20.20 19.52
N LEU A 184 21.54 -20.55 18.25
CA LEU A 184 20.46 -19.98 17.44
C LEU A 184 19.06 -20.46 17.86
N LEU A 185 18.95 -21.48 18.73
CA LEU A 185 17.67 -21.87 19.32
C LEU A 185 17.25 -20.98 20.49
N ASN A 186 18.18 -20.19 21.04
CA ASN A 186 17.94 -19.36 22.22
C ASN A 186 17.84 -17.88 21.83
N PRO A 187 16.63 -17.27 21.87
CA PRO A 187 16.44 -15.85 21.56
C PRO A 187 17.28 -14.88 22.41
N SER A 188 17.73 -15.30 23.59
CA SER A 188 18.56 -14.49 24.48
C SER A 188 20.06 -14.53 24.13
N SER A 189 20.50 -15.49 23.30
CA SER A 189 21.92 -15.67 22.97
C SER A 189 22.46 -14.54 22.08
N ALA A 190 23.77 -14.32 22.14
CA ALA A 190 24.44 -13.37 21.26
C ALA A 190 24.33 -13.80 19.79
N ALA A 191 24.43 -15.09 19.49
CA ALA A 191 24.31 -15.62 18.13
C ALA A 191 22.93 -15.32 17.51
N PHE A 192 21.85 -15.53 18.27
CA PHE A 192 20.49 -15.22 17.83
C PHE A 192 20.33 -13.72 17.58
N LYS A 193 20.66 -12.88 18.57
CA LYS A 193 20.48 -11.43 18.50
C LYS A 193 21.28 -10.80 17.36
N ASN A 194 22.53 -11.20 17.19
CA ASN A 194 23.40 -10.69 16.12
C ASN A 194 22.85 -11.07 14.74
N ARG A 195 22.41 -12.32 14.57
CA ARG A 195 21.82 -12.76 13.31
C ARG A 195 20.48 -12.09 13.03
N ALA A 196 19.61 -11.97 14.03
CA ALA A 196 18.33 -11.28 13.91
C ALA A 196 18.52 -9.81 13.50
N ALA A 197 19.43 -9.09 14.18
CA ALA A 197 19.77 -7.71 13.84
C ALA A 197 20.32 -7.58 12.41
N MET A 198 21.15 -8.53 11.96
CA MET A 198 21.67 -8.55 10.59
C MET A 198 20.57 -8.73 9.53
N ILE A 199 19.62 -9.64 9.78
CA ILE A 199 18.48 -9.86 8.88
C ILE A 199 17.57 -8.63 8.86
N VAL A 200 17.20 -8.11 10.04
CA VAL A 200 16.37 -6.90 10.17
C VAL A 200 17.02 -5.72 9.47
N GLY A 201 18.29 -5.42 9.75
CA GLY A 201 18.99 -4.26 9.21
C GLY A 201 19.11 -4.25 7.68
N GLN A 202 19.03 -5.42 7.03
CA GLN A 202 19.13 -5.52 5.57
C GLN A 202 17.78 -5.67 4.88
N LEU A 203 16.81 -6.38 5.48
CA LEU A 203 15.52 -6.61 4.85
C LEU A 203 14.49 -5.52 5.19
N GLU A 204 14.53 -4.94 6.40
CA GLU A 204 13.57 -3.91 6.79
C GLU A 204 13.56 -2.70 5.83
N PRO A 205 14.70 -2.12 5.42
CA PRO A 205 14.72 -1.02 4.46
C PRO A 205 14.19 -1.42 3.07
N VAL A 206 14.36 -2.69 2.68
CA VAL A 206 13.85 -3.22 1.40
C VAL A 206 12.33 -3.29 1.44
N PHE A 207 11.75 -3.83 2.51
CA PHE A 207 10.30 -3.88 2.70
C PHE A 207 9.71 -2.49 2.87
N GLN A 208 10.37 -1.59 3.60
CA GLN A 208 9.93 -0.21 3.76
C GLN A 208 9.96 0.58 2.46
N ARG A 209 10.93 0.33 1.57
CA ARG A 209 10.98 0.97 0.24
C ARG A 209 9.94 0.38 -0.72
N THR A 210 9.74 -0.94 -0.66
CA THR A 210 8.83 -1.65 -1.58
C THR A 210 7.37 -1.45 -1.20
N PHE A 211 7.09 -1.33 0.10
CA PHE A 211 5.75 -1.23 0.67
C PHE A 211 5.63 -0.04 1.63
N SER A 212 6.07 1.14 1.19
CA SER A 212 6.19 2.35 2.04
C SER A 212 4.90 2.80 2.71
N SER A 213 3.74 2.45 2.15
CA SER A 213 2.43 2.81 2.69
C SER A 213 1.82 1.75 3.60
N SER A 214 2.41 0.55 3.71
CA SER A 214 1.80 -0.56 4.43
C SER A 214 2.72 -1.25 5.42
N PHE A 215 4.02 -1.26 5.16
CA PHE A 215 4.99 -1.92 6.01
C PHE A 215 5.13 -1.19 7.35
N SER A 216 4.95 -1.95 8.45
CA SER A 216 5.05 -1.45 9.81
C SER A 216 6.32 -1.93 10.51
N SER A 217 6.66 -3.22 10.41
CA SER A 217 7.84 -3.78 11.07
C SER A 217 8.23 -5.15 10.53
N LEU A 218 9.49 -5.53 10.76
CA LEU A 218 10.00 -6.89 10.60
C LEU A 218 10.50 -7.39 11.96
N THR A 219 10.11 -8.60 12.35
CA THR A 219 10.60 -9.22 13.58
C THR A 219 11.03 -10.65 13.31
N VAL A 220 12.27 -10.99 13.64
CA VAL A 220 12.75 -12.37 13.53
C VAL A 220 12.18 -13.19 14.70
N VAL A 221 11.51 -14.28 14.37
CA VAL A 221 10.78 -15.14 15.33
C VAL A 221 11.66 -16.27 15.82
N SER A 222 12.30 -16.99 14.90
CA SER A 222 13.07 -18.19 15.24
C SER A 222 14.07 -18.57 14.16
N PHE A 223 15.05 -19.39 14.56
CA PHE A 223 15.94 -20.10 13.66
C PHE A 223 15.79 -21.61 13.89
N SER A 224 15.94 -22.41 12.83
CA SER A 224 15.92 -23.88 12.93
C SER A 224 16.93 -24.53 11.98
N SER A 225 17.14 -25.84 12.17
CA SER A 225 18.14 -26.64 11.48
C SER A 225 17.70 -27.07 10.07
N GLY A 226 18.69 -27.37 9.21
CA GLY A 226 18.51 -27.64 7.78
C GLY A 226 19.26 -26.61 6.94
N SER A 227 20.57 -26.42 7.17
CA SER A 227 21.21 -25.09 7.13
C SER A 227 20.54 -24.15 8.15
N VAL A 228 20.60 -22.82 8.02
CA VAL A 228 19.81 -21.95 8.93
C VAL A 228 18.51 -21.55 8.25
N ILE A 229 17.39 -22.08 8.72
CA ILE A 229 16.05 -21.61 8.32
C ILE A 229 15.71 -20.41 9.19
N ASN A 230 15.48 -19.26 8.56
CA ASN A 230 15.14 -18.02 9.22
C ASN A 230 13.62 -17.85 9.14
N THR A 231 12.96 -17.70 10.29
CA THR A 231 11.52 -17.40 10.37
C THR A 231 11.34 -16.00 10.91
N MET A 232 10.53 -15.19 10.24
CA MET A 232 10.25 -13.81 10.60
C MET A 232 8.80 -13.43 10.34
N ASP A 233 8.36 -12.42 11.05
CA ASP A 233 7.06 -11.78 10.91
C ASP A 233 7.23 -10.43 10.26
N LEU A 234 6.51 -10.22 9.17
CA LEU A 234 6.33 -8.92 8.55
C LEU A 234 4.97 -8.40 8.98
N SER A 235 4.95 -7.28 9.69
CA SER A 235 3.71 -6.61 10.07
C SER A 235 3.40 -5.53 9.06
N PHE A 236 2.19 -5.57 8.53
CA PHE A 236 1.66 -4.58 7.63
C PHE A 236 0.37 -3.99 8.21
N LEU A 237 0.04 -2.76 7.84
CA LEU A 237 -1.32 -2.24 8.00
C LEU A 237 -2.27 -3.21 7.30
N SER A 238 -3.27 -3.74 8.03
CA SER A 238 -4.17 -4.78 7.50
C SER A 238 -4.85 -4.37 6.21
N THR A 239 -5.12 -3.08 6.05
CA THR A 239 -5.79 -2.51 4.88
C THR A 239 -4.94 -2.57 3.63
N PHE A 240 -3.60 -2.54 3.73
CA PHE A 240 -2.65 -2.54 2.61
C PHE A 240 -1.70 -3.75 2.63
N ALA A 241 -2.09 -4.84 3.28
CA ALA A 241 -1.23 -6.01 3.39
C ALA A 241 -0.91 -6.56 1.97
N PRO A 242 0.37 -6.65 1.58
CA PRO A 242 0.74 -7.19 0.28
C PRO A 242 0.42 -8.69 0.22
N ASN A 243 0.12 -9.20 -0.97
CA ASN A 243 -0.12 -10.62 -1.15
C ASN A 243 1.18 -11.43 -1.06
N ASN A 244 1.06 -12.75 -0.86
CA ASN A 244 2.20 -13.65 -0.67
C ASN A 244 3.19 -13.62 -1.85
N THR A 245 2.69 -13.44 -3.08
CA THR A 245 3.55 -13.34 -4.28
C THR A 245 4.40 -12.07 -4.26
N GLN A 246 3.83 -10.93 -3.87
CA GLN A 246 4.56 -9.68 -3.74
C GLN A 246 5.66 -9.79 -2.67
N ILE A 247 5.33 -10.35 -1.50
CA ILE A 247 6.31 -10.58 -0.42
C ILE A 247 7.45 -11.50 -0.90
N THR A 248 7.11 -12.55 -1.64
CA THR A 248 8.08 -13.50 -2.21
C THR A 248 9.00 -12.82 -3.21
N SER A 249 8.45 -12.06 -4.17
CA SER A 249 9.24 -11.33 -5.17
C SER A 249 10.20 -10.33 -4.53
N THR A 250 9.77 -9.62 -3.48
CA THR A 250 10.62 -8.69 -2.73
C THR A 250 11.84 -9.40 -2.14
N LEU A 251 11.66 -10.60 -1.59
CA LEU A 251 12.76 -11.40 -1.04
C LEU A 251 13.69 -11.95 -2.12
N ILE A 252 13.14 -12.40 -3.25
CA ILE A 252 13.93 -12.86 -4.40
C ILE A 252 14.81 -11.70 -4.92
N ASN A 253 14.23 -10.51 -5.08
CA ASN A 253 14.97 -9.33 -5.53
C ASN A 253 16.03 -8.87 -4.51
N ALA A 254 15.77 -9.06 -3.21
CA ALA A 254 16.73 -8.75 -2.17
C ALA A 254 17.91 -9.75 -2.10
N ALA A 255 17.73 -10.97 -2.60
CA ALA A 255 18.69 -12.07 -2.42
C ALA A 255 20.10 -11.77 -2.93
N SER A 256 20.24 -10.95 -3.98
CA SER A 256 21.56 -10.55 -4.51
C SER A 256 22.23 -9.39 -3.75
N SER A 257 21.50 -8.74 -2.84
CA SER A 257 21.96 -7.56 -2.10
C SER A 257 22.32 -7.83 -0.63
N VAL A 258 21.93 -9.00 -0.10
CA VAL A 258 22.20 -9.35 1.29
C VAL A 258 23.64 -9.84 1.50
N SER A 259 24.16 -9.61 2.70
CA SER A 259 25.50 -10.01 3.14
C SER A 259 25.45 -10.65 4.53
N GLY A 260 26.34 -11.62 4.79
CA GLY A 260 26.39 -12.37 6.05
C GLY A 260 25.28 -13.44 6.21
N PHE A 261 24.29 -13.44 5.33
CA PHE A 261 23.35 -14.53 5.11
C PHE A 261 22.99 -14.60 3.61
N ASP A 262 22.32 -15.66 3.22
CA ASP A 262 21.83 -15.88 1.87
C ASP A 262 20.34 -16.26 1.90
N ILE A 263 19.67 -16.07 0.77
CA ILE A 263 18.24 -16.39 0.59
C ILE A 263 18.14 -17.41 -0.54
N GLU A 264 17.87 -18.68 -0.20
CA GLU A 264 17.53 -19.69 -1.19
C GLU A 264 16.09 -19.44 -1.68
N GLY A 265 15.92 -18.83 -2.86
CA GLY A 265 14.62 -18.39 -3.35
C GLY A 265 13.53 -19.48 -3.43
N SER A 266 13.92 -20.73 -3.73
CA SER A 266 13.01 -21.89 -3.76
C SER A 266 12.52 -22.33 -2.38
N SER A 267 13.20 -21.92 -1.30
CA SER A 267 12.82 -22.23 0.08
C SER A 267 11.87 -21.20 0.70
N ILE A 268 11.60 -20.09 -0.01
CA ILE A 268 10.74 -19.03 0.52
C ILE A 268 9.33 -19.59 0.71
N ASN A 269 8.80 -19.39 1.92
CA ASN A 269 7.43 -19.69 2.28
C ASN A 269 6.81 -18.45 2.92
N VAL A 270 5.60 -18.09 2.51
CA VAL A 270 4.82 -16.99 3.08
C VAL A 270 3.47 -17.54 3.52
N ASN A 271 3.16 -17.44 4.82
CA ASN A 271 1.93 -17.91 5.44
C ASN A 271 1.62 -19.39 5.15
N GLY A 272 2.64 -20.25 5.08
CA GLY A 272 2.49 -21.67 4.75
C GLY A 272 2.52 -21.97 3.25
N ILE A 273 2.49 -20.96 2.37
CA ILE A 273 2.52 -21.14 0.91
C ILE A 273 3.96 -21.07 0.39
N SER A 274 4.41 -22.14 -0.26
CA SER A 274 5.77 -22.22 -0.83
C SER A 274 5.88 -21.49 -2.17
N SER A 275 7.00 -20.79 -2.37
CA SER A 275 7.39 -20.10 -3.60
C SER A 275 7.43 -21.03 -4.84
N GLY A 276 7.60 -22.35 -4.66
CA GLY A 276 7.57 -23.32 -5.76
C GLY A 276 6.22 -23.46 -6.49
N GLY A 277 5.15 -22.80 -6.02
CA GLY A 277 3.83 -22.77 -6.66
C GLY A 277 3.70 -21.79 -7.83
N VAL A 278 4.62 -20.83 -8.00
CA VAL A 278 4.73 -20.06 -9.25
C VAL A 278 5.58 -20.87 -10.21
N SER A 279 4.90 -21.70 -11.02
CA SER A 279 5.51 -22.37 -12.17
C SER A 279 6.12 -21.31 -13.09
N HIS A 280 7.42 -21.07 -12.98
CA HIS A 280 8.16 -20.64 -14.15
C HIS A 280 8.08 -21.80 -15.15
N LYS A 281 7.17 -21.69 -16.12
CA LYS A 281 7.32 -22.36 -17.41
C LYS A 281 8.56 -21.78 -18.09
N ILE A 282 9.73 -22.12 -17.57
CA ILE A 282 10.95 -22.06 -18.35
C ILE A 282 10.78 -23.22 -19.31
N SER A 283 10.38 -22.90 -20.54
CA SER A 283 10.36 -23.84 -21.65
C SER A 283 11.79 -24.31 -21.90
N LEU A 284 12.25 -25.31 -21.14
CA LEU A 284 13.50 -26.05 -21.34
C LEU A 284 13.23 -27.22 -22.29
N VAL A 285 12.60 -26.94 -23.43
CA VAL A 285 12.46 -27.89 -24.54
C VAL A 285 12.55 -27.09 -25.82
N THR A 286 13.79 -26.78 -26.26
CA THR A 286 14.24 -26.70 -27.67
C THR A 286 15.61 -26.02 -27.77
N ALA A 287 16.67 -26.65 -27.25
CA ALA A 287 18.05 -26.29 -27.64
C ALA A 287 19.02 -27.48 -27.65
N SER A 288 18.52 -28.71 -27.82
CA SER A 288 19.37 -29.92 -27.89
C SER A 288 19.24 -30.69 -29.22
N CYS A 289 18.51 -30.17 -30.22
CA CYS A 289 18.35 -30.85 -31.52
C CYS A 289 18.99 -30.13 -32.72
N LEU A 290 19.86 -29.13 -32.52
CA LEU A 290 20.58 -28.46 -33.62
C LEU A 290 22.11 -28.54 -33.50
N VAL A 291 22.66 -29.59 -32.86
CA VAL A 291 24.11 -29.85 -32.83
C VAL A 291 24.48 -31.22 -33.44
N LEU A 292 23.54 -31.92 -34.10
CA LEU A 292 23.81 -33.23 -34.71
C LEU A 292 23.55 -33.35 -36.22
N LEU A 293 23.33 -32.24 -36.93
CA LEU A 293 23.19 -32.25 -38.41
C LEU A 293 24.33 -31.54 -39.15
N SER A 294 25.38 -31.11 -38.47
CA SER A 294 26.59 -30.52 -39.07
C SER A 294 27.72 -31.54 -39.32
N TRP A 295 27.41 -32.84 -39.35
CA TRP A 295 28.36 -33.91 -39.73
C TRP A 295 27.85 -34.88 -40.80
N LEU A 296 26.88 -34.45 -41.61
CA LEU A 296 26.54 -35.13 -42.85
C LEU A 296 26.22 -34.10 -43.94
N LEU A 297 27.25 -33.39 -44.38
CA LEU A 297 27.42 -32.90 -45.75
C LEU A 297 28.91 -32.66 -46.02
#